data_AF-A0A1V3SI23-F1
#
_entry.id   AF-A0A1V3SI23-F1
#
_cell.length_a   1.000
_cell.length_b   1.000
_cell.length_c   1.000
_cell.angle_alpha   90.00
_cell.angle_beta   90.00
_cell.angle_gamma   90.00
#
_symmetry.space_group_name_H-M   'P 1'
#
loop_
_entity.id
_entity.type
_entity.pdbx_description
1 polymer ?
#
loop_
_entity_poly.entity_id
_entity_poly.type
_entity_poly.pdbx_seq_one_letter_code
_entity_poly.pdbx_strand_id
1 'polypeptide(L)'
;MQPDFATTLYTRHVEGAPSFPPHQALGNAEQIMLAEAKSNLKALLPEWTKLLDLPVNIHKLLTQQVSLTNPVLPQQMFLGEAAFTSMTDLEELLVHELSHIWSSLIAEIYDFQLKDSSNDYILPSGTGGKNPRGVLLACLFAVSAVNYHQRLLVSGSGRARPERLDYLHQYFLKSLATLQASAELSEIGKLITSRLDAFSSDLTTDTAQG
;
A
#
# COMPACT_ATOMS: atom_id res chain seq x y z
N MET A 1 21.22 -5.46 -4.17
CA MET A 1 20.72 -5.20 -2.79
C MET A 1 20.19 -6.51 -2.24
N GLN A 2 20.47 -6.86 -0.98
CA GLN A 2 20.08 -8.14 -0.36
C GLN A 2 18.78 -7.97 0.44
N PRO A 3 17.63 -8.53 0.00
CA PRO A 3 16.33 -8.31 0.64
C PRO A 3 16.22 -8.87 2.07
N ASP A 4 17.10 -9.80 2.45
CA ASP A 4 17.10 -10.41 3.78
C ASP A 4 18.00 -9.68 4.80
N PHE A 5 18.69 -8.61 4.38
CA PHE A 5 19.62 -7.89 5.26
C PHE A 5 18.89 -7.25 6.46
N ALA A 6 17.77 -6.55 6.19
CA ALA A 6 16.95 -5.93 7.24
C ALA A 6 16.41 -6.99 8.22
N THR A 7 15.85 -8.08 7.69
CA THR A 7 15.38 -9.23 8.48
C THR A 7 16.47 -9.76 9.41
N THR A 8 17.69 -9.93 8.88
CA THR A 8 18.84 -10.44 9.64
C THR A 8 19.23 -9.48 10.76
N LEU A 9 19.24 -8.17 10.50
CA LEU A 9 19.52 -7.15 11.51
C LEU A 9 18.48 -7.13 12.62
N TYR A 10 17.19 -7.10 12.27
CA TYR A 10 16.09 -7.07 13.23
C TYR A 10 16.09 -8.32 14.11
N THR A 11 16.21 -9.51 13.50
CA THR A 11 16.27 -10.79 14.24
C THR A 11 17.43 -10.83 15.24
N ARG A 12 18.57 -10.19 14.91
CA ARG A 12 19.76 -10.19 15.75
C ARG A 12 19.70 -9.14 16.88
N HIS A 13 19.07 -7.99 16.63
CA HIS A 13 19.24 -6.81 17.47
C HIS A 13 17.96 -6.28 18.13
N VAL A 14 16.78 -6.74 17.70
CA VAL A 14 15.49 -6.25 18.23
C VAL A 14 14.77 -7.37 18.95
N GLU A 15 14.61 -7.21 20.26
CA GLU A 15 13.82 -8.12 21.09
C GLU A 15 12.34 -8.07 20.65
N GLY A 16 11.74 -9.23 20.43
CA GLY A 16 10.39 -9.32 19.86
C GLY A 16 10.32 -9.03 18.35
N ALA A 17 11.43 -9.20 17.61
CA ALA A 17 11.43 -9.13 16.16
C ALA A 17 10.30 -9.99 15.57
N PRO A 18 9.52 -9.46 14.60
CA PRO A 18 8.35 -10.15 14.10
C PRO A 18 8.70 -11.48 13.43
N SER A 19 8.01 -12.55 13.86
CA SER A 19 8.10 -13.84 13.20
C SER A 19 7.38 -13.79 11.86
N PHE A 20 7.96 -14.40 10.83
CA PHE A 20 7.26 -14.60 9.57
C PHE A 20 6.01 -15.47 9.80
N PRO A 21 4.86 -15.14 9.19
CA PRO A 21 3.70 -16.01 9.22
C PRO A 21 4.04 -17.35 8.53
N PRO A 22 3.26 -18.42 8.75
CA PRO A 22 3.38 -19.64 7.96
C PRO A 22 3.31 -19.33 6.45
N HIS A 23 4.39 -19.63 5.73
CA HIS A 23 4.55 -19.30 4.32
C HIS A 23 5.36 -20.36 3.56
N GLN A 24 5.31 -20.28 2.24
CA GLN A 24 6.11 -21.08 1.32
C GLN A 24 6.54 -20.25 0.11
N ALA A 25 7.46 -20.78 -0.69
CA ALA A 25 7.82 -20.18 -1.97
C ALA A 25 6.62 -20.19 -2.93
N LEU A 26 6.54 -19.18 -3.80
CA LEU A 26 5.55 -19.16 -4.89
C LEU A 26 5.78 -20.34 -5.85
N GLY A 27 4.71 -20.98 -6.30
CA GLY A 27 4.75 -21.95 -7.39
C GLY A 27 5.00 -21.30 -8.75
N ASN A 28 5.30 -22.11 -9.77
CA ASN A 28 5.62 -21.59 -11.11
C ASN A 28 4.50 -20.72 -11.71
N ALA A 29 3.24 -21.13 -11.58
CA ALA A 29 2.11 -20.36 -12.08
C ALA A 29 1.99 -18.98 -11.42
N GLU A 30 2.18 -18.93 -10.10
CA GLU A 30 2.14 -17.69 -9.31
C GLU A 30 3.30 -16.76 -9.67
N GLN A 31 4.50 -17.31 -9.89
CA GLN A 31 5.65 -16.55 -10.36
C GLN A 31 5.41 -15.93 -11.75
N ILE A 32 4.78 -16.67 -12.67
CA ILE A 32 4.41 -16.18 -14.00
C ILE A 32 3.38 -15.05 -13.88
N MET A 33 2.31 -15.25 -13.11
CA MET A 33 1.28 -14.22 -12.88
C MET A 33 1.87 -12.96 -12.24
N LEU A 34 2.79 -13.12 -11.29
CA LEU A 34 3.48 -12.00 -10.65
C LEU A 34 4.35 -11.22 -11.64
N ALA A 35 5.08 -11.91 -12.52
CA ALA A 35 5.90 -11.27 -13.54
C ALA A 35 5.04 -10.48 -14.54
N GLU A 36 3.90 -11.06 -14.95
CA GLU A 36 2.93 -10.40 -15.81
C GLU A 36 2.29 -9.17 -15.13
N ALA A 37 1.84 -9.30 -13.89
CA ALA A 37 1.29 -8.20 -13.10
C ALA A 37 2.27 -7.03 -12.97
N LYS A 38 3.55 -7.33 -12.67
CA LYS A 38 4.60 -6.31 -12.61
C LYS A 38 4.83 -5.65 -13.97
N SER A 39 4.82 -6.42 -15.06
CA SER A 39 4.97 -5.88 -16.42
C SER A 39 3.82 -4.93 -16.77
N ASN A 40 2.58 -5.34 -16.50
CA ASN A 40 1.38 -4.54 -16.73
C ASN A 40 1.41 -3.25 -15.91
N LEU A 41 1.78 -3.33 -14.62
CA LEU A 41 1.92 -2.17 -13.75
C LEU A 41 2.98 -1.19 -14.27
N LYS A 42 4.13 -1.68 -14.76
CA LYS A 42 5.16 -0.80 -15.35
C LYS A 42 4.67 -0.09 -16.61
N ALA A 43 3.87 -0.78 -17.43
CA ALA A 43 3.29 -0.18 -18.63
C ALA A 43 2.23 0.88 -18.28
N LEU A 44 1.42 0.62 -17.24
CA LEU A 44 0.32 1.49 -16.83
C LEU A 44 0.77 2.67 -15.95
N LEU A 45 1.76 2.43 -15.10
CA LEU A 45 2.33 3.35 -14.10
C LEU A 45 3.86 3.42 -14.28
N PRO A 46 4.36 4.02 -15.36
CA PRO A 46 5.79 4.04 -15.67
C PRO A 46 6.62 4.68 -14.55
N GLU A 47 6.06 5.64 -13.81
CA GLU A 47 6.69 6.28 -12.67
C GLU A 47 6.93 5.33 -11.48
N TRP A 48 6.22 4.19 -11.42
CA TRP A 48 6.41 3.13 -10.43
C TRP A 48 7.48 2.11 -10.81
N THR A 49 8.05 2.16 -12.02
CA THR A 49 9.00 1.13 -12.52
C THR A 49 10.13 0.86 -11.53
N LYS A 50 10.78 1.92 -11.03
CA LYS A 50 11.87 1.79 -10.06
C LYS A 50 11.42 1.14 -8.76
N LEU A 51 10.21 1.42 -8.30
CA LEU A 51 9.64 0.83 -7.09
C LEU A 51 9.31 -0.66 -7.29
N LEU A 52 8.78 -1.01 -8.46
CA LEU A 52 8.43 -2.40 -8.83
C LEU A 52 9.67 -3.30 -9.02
N ASP A 53 10.81 -2.69 -9.36
CA ASP A 53 12.09 -3.37 -9.55
C ASP A 53 12.95 -3.50 -8.30
N LEU A 54 12.56 -2.85 -7.20
CA LEU A 54 13.26 -3.03 -5.94
C LEU A 54 13.10 -4.48 -5.45
N PRO A 55 14.17 -5.08 -4.90
CA PRO A 55 14.12 -6.46 -4.45
C PRO A 55 13.24 -6.56 -3.21
N VAL A 56 12.09 -7.20 -3.39
CA VAL A 56 11.15 -7.62 -2.35
C VAL A 56 10.98 -9.13 -2.50
N ASN A 57 11.21 -9.87 -1.42
CA ASN A 57 10.94 -11.29 -1.35
C ASN A 57 9.42 -11.48 -1.20
N ILE A 58 8.82 -12.16 -2.17
CA ILE A 58 7.38 -12.40 -2.21
C ILE A 58 7.14 -13.89 -1.94
N HIS A 59 6.37 -14.16 -0.89
CA HIS A 59 6.05 -15.52 -0.43
C HIS A 59 4.55 -15.78 -0.51
N LYS A 60 4.17 -17.05 -0.58
CA LYS A 60 2.77 -17.48 -0.46
C LYS A 60 2.42 -17.71 1.01
N LEU A 61 1.34 -17.10 1.48
CA LEU A 61 0.75 -17.38 2.79
C LEU A 61 0.11 -18.76 2.81
N LEU A 62 0.25 -19.46 3.94
CA LEU A 62 -0.46 -20.70 4.24
C LEU A 62 -1.71 -20.46 5.11
N THR A 63 -2.10 -19.20 5.27
CA THR A 63 -3.28 -18.77 6.05
C THR A 63 -4.34 -18.16 5.13
N GLN A 64 -5.52 -17.83 5.67
CA GLN A 64 -6.62 -17.22 4.91
C GLN A 64 -6.46 -15.72 4.66
N GLN A 65 -5.39 -15.09 5.15
CA GLN A 65 -5.14 -13.67 4.91
C GLN A 65 -4.85 -13.42 3.42
N VAL A 66 -5.40 -12.35 2.86
CA VAL A 66 -5.21 -11.98 1.44
C VAL A 66 -3.77 -11.56 1.17
N SER A 67 -3.19 -10.80 2.10
CA SER A 67 -1.80 -10.37 2.04
C SER A 67 -1.32 -9.91 3.41
N LEU A 68 -0.01 -9.77 3.53
CA LEU A 68 0.65 -9.18 4.69
C LEU A 68 1.96 -8.53 4.26
N THR A 69 2.19 -7.31 4.71
CA THR A 69 3.52 -6.73 4.88
C THR A 69 3.76 -6.38 6.33
N ASN A 70 5.02 -6.34 6.73
CA ASN A 70 5.40 -5.91 8.07
C ASN A 70 6.30 -4.68 7.93
N PRO A 71 5.95 -3.54 8.56
CA PRO A 71 6.77 -2.33 8.53
C PRO A 71 8.24 -2.55 8.93
N VAL A 72 8.49 -3.50 9.83
CA VAL A 72 9.80 -3.88 10.37
C VAL A 72 10.58 -4.82 9.42
N LEU A 73 9.89 -5.40 8.43
CA LEU A 73 10.45 -6.31 7.43
C LEU A 73 10.10 -5.81 6.03
N PRO A 74 10.57 -4.60 5.67
CA PRO A 74 10.07 -3.87 4.52
C PRO A 74 10.31 -4.58 3.18
N GLN A 75 11.25 -5.52 3.10
CA GLN A 75 11.54 -6.26 1.87
C GLN A 75 10.90 -7.65 1.83
N GLN A 76 9.87 -7.88 2.66
CA GLN A 76 9.12 -9.13 2.71
C GLN A 76 7.64 -8.85 2.48
N MET A 77 7.06 -9.51 1.49
CA MET A 77 5.65 -9.44 1.15
C MET A 77 5.09 -10.86 1.14
N PHE A 78 3.93 -11.05 1.75
CA PHE A 78 3.26 -12.34 1.77
C PHE A 78 1.90 -12.21 1.10
N LEU A 79 1.60 -13.09 0.15
CA LEU A 79 0.37 -13.09 -0.65
C LEU A 79 -0.40 -14.38 -0.39
N GLY A 80 -1.69 -14.28 -0.06
CA GLY A 80 -2.58 -15.42 0.10
C GLY A 80 -3.14 -15.92 -1.23
N GLU A 81 -3.88 -17.03 -1.19
CA GLU A 81 -4.49 -17.63 -2.39
C GLU A 81 -5.35 -16.63 -3.16
N ALA A 82 -6.11 -15.82 -2.43
CA ALA A 82 -7.01 -14.83 -3.01
C ALA A 82 -6.29 -13.79 -3.89
N ALA A 83 -5.01 -13.51 -3.62
CA ALA A 83 -4.19 -12.60 -4.43
C ALA A 83 -4.06 -13.05 -5.89
N PHE A 84 -4.16 -14.36 -6.14
CA PHE A 84 -3.96 -14.96 -7.46
C PHE A 84 -5.29 -15.28 -8.18
N THR A 85 -6.42 -14.76 -7.68
CA THR A 85 -7.75 -15.00 -8.29
C THR A 85 -7.90 -14.29 -9.64
N SER A 86 -7.39 -13.07 -9.76
CA SER A 86 -7.44 -12.29 -10.99
C SER A 86 -6.22 -11.37 -11.13
N MET A 87 -5.88 -11.02 -12.37
CA MET A 87 -4.78 -10.10 -12.64
C MET A 87 -5.02 -8.70 -12.05
N THR A 88 -6.27 -8.21 -12.08
CA THR A 88 -6.62 -6.92 -11.50
C THR A 88 -6.47 -6.92 -9.98
N ASP A 89 -6.85 -8.00 -9.30
CA ASP A 89 -6.68 -8.11 -7.85
C ASP A 89 -5.21 -8.21 -7.46
N LEU A 90 -4.41 -8.99 -8.20
CA LEU A 90 -2.98 -9.08 -7.97
C LEU A 90 -2.28 -7.73 -8.16
N GLU A 91 -2.60 -7.02 -9.24
CA GLU A 91 -2.03 -5.70 -9.52
C GLU A 91 -2.40 -4.65 -8.46
N GLU A 92 -3.69 -4.58 -8.07
CA GLU A 92 -4.14 -3.70 -6.98
C GLU A 92 -3.44 -4.04 -5.65
N LEU A 93 -3.27 -5.33 -5.36
CA LEU A 93 -2.62 -5.80 -4.15
C LEU A 93 -1.12 -5.49 -4.14
N LEU A 94 -0.44 -5.61 -5.28
CA LEU A 94 0.96 -5.18 -5.41
C LEU A 94 1.10 -3.67 -5.16
N VAL A 95 0.19 -2.86 -5.70
CA VAL A 95 0.15 -1.42 -5.45
C VAL A 95 -0.07 -1.14 -3.96
N HIS A 96 -1.00 -1.86 -3.32
CA HIS A 96 -1.27 -1.79 -1.89
C HIS A 96 -0.02 -2.10 -1.06
N GLU A 97 0.56 -3.28 -1.23
CA GLU A 97 1.66 -3.74 -0.39
C GLU A 97 2.95 -2.95 -0.63
N LEU A 98 3.25 -2.57 -1.87
CA LEU A 98 4.40 -1.72 -2.16
C LEU A 98 4.23 -0.33 -1.55
N SER A 99 3.02 0.24 -1.58
CA SER A 99 2.76 1.52 -0.93
C SER A 99 3.06 1.46 0.58
N HIS A 100 2.67 0.37 1.25
CA HIS A 100 2.96 0.14 2.66
C HIS A 100 4.45 -0.06 2.95
N ILE A 101 5.14 -0.87 2.13
CA ILE A 101 6.59 -1.08 2.25
C ILE A 101 7.35 0.25 2.18
N TRP A 102 7.11 1.06 1.15
CA TRP A 102 7.88 2.28 0.93
C TRP A 102 7.58 3.34 1.98
N SER A 103 6.31 3.51 2.31
CA SER A 103 5.91 4.48 3.33
C SER A 103 6.37 4.06 4.74
N SER A 104 6.38 2.77 5.05
CA SER A 104 6.94 2.26 6.31
C SER A 104 8.44 2.49 6.41
N LEU A 105 9.20 2.24 5.33
CA LEU A 105 10.64 2.54 5.27
C LEU A 105 10.94 4.01 5.55
N ILE A 106 10.14 4.91 4.96
CA ILE A 106 10.29 6.35 5.22
C ILE A 106 9.95 6.67 6.68
N ALA A 107 8.88 6.07 7.21
CA ALA A 107 8.44 6.27 8.60
C ALA A 107 9.45 5.77 9.64
N GLU A 108 10.29 4.77 9.31
CA GLU A 108 11.40 4.34 10.18
C GLU A 108 12.48 5.42 10.33
N ILE A 109 12.73 6.20 9.28
CA ILE A 109 13.73 7.28 9.28
C ILE A 109 13.16 8.54 9.92
N TYR A 110 11.93 8.88 9.56
CA TYR A 110 11.23 10.05 10.07
C TYR A 110 9.74 9.74 10.19
N ASP A 111 9.28 9.60 11.43
CA ASP A 111 7.91 9.19 11.74
C ASP A 111 6.88 10.21 11.23
N PHE A 112 5.74 9.72 10.76
CA PHE A 112 4.61 10.52 10.25
C PHE A 112 3.73 11.09 11.35
N GLN A 113 3.85 10.55 12.57
CA GLN A 113 3.12 11.01 13.74
C GLN A 113 4.06 11.57 14.80
N LEU A 114 3.49 12.29 15.76
CA LEU A 114 4.18 12.69 16.98
C LEU A 114 4.41 11.47 17.88
N LYS A 115 5.37 11.59 18.79
CA LYS A 115 5.57 10.59 19.83
C LYS A 115 4.32 10.52 20.71
N ASP A 116 3.96 9.32 21.14
CA ASP A 116 2.83 9.04 22.04
C ASP A 116 1.44 9.44 21.50
N SER A 117 1.27 9.51 20.17
CA SER A 117 -0.05 9.73 19.57
C SER A 117 -1.06 8.64 19.94
N SER A 118 -2.32 9.04 20.02
CA SER A 118 -3.47 8.17 20.31
C SER A 118 -3.66 7.04 19.28
N ASN A 119 -4.29 5.94 19.71
CA ASN A 119 -4.67 4.81 18.85
C ASN A 119 -6.20 4.74 18.66
N ASP A 120 -6.87 5.88 18.63
CA ASP A 120 -8.34 5.96 18.76
C ASP A 120 -9.05 6.17 17.42
N TYR A 121 -8.31 6.17 16.31
CA TYR A 121 -8.88 6.36 14.98
C TYR A 121 -9.48 5.05 14.45
N ILE A 122 -10.58 5.20 13.70
CA ILE A 122 -11.27 4.12 13.00
C ILE A 122 -11.20 4.42 11.49
N LEU A 123 -10.68 3.47 10.72
CA LEU A 123 -10.61 3.60 9.26
C LEU A 123 -12.01 3.54 8.65
N PRO A 124 -12.21 4.05 7.42
CA PRO A 124 -13.49 3.96 6.73
C PRO A 124 -13.99 2.52 6.53
N SER A 125 -13.11 1.52 6.60
CA SER A 125 -13.45 0.08 6.61
C SER A 125 -14.10 -0.40 7.91
N GLY A 126 -14.13 0.44 8.97
CA GLY A 126 -14.51 0.06 10.33
C GLY A 126 -13.34 -0.49 11.17
N THR A 127 -12.14 -0.59 10.61
CA THR A 127 -10.96 -1.07 11.35
C THR A 127 -10.50 -0.02 12.36
N GLY A 128 -10.75 -0.27 13.66
CA GLY A 128 -10.33 0.59 14.77
C GLY A 128 -8.89 0.36 15.23
N GLY A 129 -8.50 1.06 16.30
CA GLY A 129 -7.19 0.91 16.95
C GLY A 129 -6.04 1.51 16.15
N LYS A 130 -6.31 2.50 15.30
CA LYS A 130 -5.28 3.14 14.46
C LYS A 130 -4.78 4.43 15.10
N ASN A 131 -3.50 4.69 14.92
CA ASN A 131 -2.88 6.00 15.14
C ASN A 131 -2.83 6.82 13.84
N PRO A 132 -2.41 8.10 13.90
CA PRO A 132 -2.29 8.93 12.70
C PRO A 132 -1.40 8.31 11.62
N ARG A 133 -0.32 7.61 12.00
CA ARG A 133 0.52 6.87 11.04
C ARG A 133 -0.29 5.81 10.31
N GLY A 134 -1.09 5.01 11.02
CA GLY A 134 -1.95 3.98 10.45
C GLY A 134 -3.00 4.54 9.50
N VAL A 135 -3.61 5.69 9.83
CA VAL A 135 -4.54 6.39 8.93
C VAL A 135 -3.81 6.90 7.69
N LEU A 136 -2.60 7.45 7.85
CA LEU A 136 -1.81 7.98 6.74
C LEU A 136 -1.35 6.88 5.78
N LEU A 137 -0.92 5.73 6.30
CA LEU A 137 -0.61 4.54 5.50
C LEU A 137 -1.83 4.06 4.71
N ALA A 138 -3.01 4.02 5.33
CA ALA A 138 -4.25 3.66 4.65
C ALA A 138 -4.63 4.65 3.54
N CYS A 139 -4.40 5.95 3.78
CA CYS A 139 -4.62 7.01 2.80
C CYS A 139 -3.66 6.89 1.59
N LEU A 140 -2.37 6.62 1.85
CA LEU A 140 -1.34 6.41 0.82
C LEU A 140 -1.62 5.18 -0.06
N PHE A 141 -2.12 4.10 0.54
CA PHE A 141 -2.61 2.97 -0.24
C PHE A 141 -3.80 3.40 -1.11
N ALA A 142 -4.82 4.00 -0.51
CA ALA A 142 -6.07 4.29 -1.21
C ALA A 142 -5.84 5.19 -2.42
N VAL A 143 -5.03 6.25 -2.28
CA VAL A 143 -4.68 7.13 -3.40
C VAL A 143 -3.89 6.41 -4.49
N SER A 144 -3.00 5.48 -4.12
CA SER A 144 -2.22 4.68 -5.08
C SER A 144 -3.13 3.74 -5.88
N ALA A 145 -4.10 3.11 -5.21
CA ALA A 145 -5.09 2.26 -5.84
C ALA A 145 -6.08 3.05 -6.71
N VAL A 146 -6.47 4.27 -6.29
CA VAL A 146 -7.25 5.21 -7.12
C VAL A 146 -6.50 5.52 -8.41
N ASN A 147 -5.24 5.92 -8.34
CA ASN A 147 -4.43 6.21 -9.53
C ASN A 147 -4.36 4.99 -10.46
N TYR A 148 -4.12 3.79 -9.93
CA TYR A 148 -4.13 2.55 -10.71
C TYR A 148 -5.46 2.32 -11.45
N HIS A 149 -6.59 2.35 -10.73
CA HIS A 149 -7.91 2.10 -11.33
C HIS A 149 -8.33 3.19 -12.31
N GLN A 150 -7.99 4.45 -12.04
CA GLN A 150 -8.25 5.55 -12.95
C GLN A 150 -7.46 5.40 -14.26
N ARG A 151 -6.20 4.94 -14.20
CA ARG A 151 -5.40 4.64 -15.39
C ARG A 151 -5.99 3.47 -16.20
N LEU A 152 -6.52 2.45 -15.53
CA LEU A 152 -7.26 1.38 -16.23
C LEU A 152 -8.49 1.92 -16.95
N LEU A 153 -9.26 2.79 -16.28
CA LEU A 153 -10.46 3.40 -16.86
C LEU A 153 -10.12 4.27 -18.07
N VAL A 154 -9.15 5.17 -17.94
CA VAL A 154 -8.70 6.09 -19.02
C VAL A 154 -8.11 5.34 -20.21
N SER A 155 -7.45 4.20 -19.99
CA SER A 155 -6.93 3.37 -21.08
C SER A 155 -8.00 2.55 -21.81
N GLY A 156 -9.27 2.61 -21.38
CA GLY A 156 -10.35 1.81 -21.94
C GLY A 156 -10.20 0.31 -21.67
N SER A 157 -9.45 -0.07 -20.62
CA SER A 157 -9.21 -1.46 -20.30
C SER A 157 -10.50 -2.16 -19.87
N GLY A 158 -10.79 -3.34 -20.45
CA GLY A 158 -11.89 -4.20 -19.99
C GLY A 158 -11.74 -4.71 -18.55
N ARG A 159 -10.59 -4.46 -17.90
CA ARG A 159 -10.31 -4.75 -16.49
C ARG A 159 -10.72 -3.61 -15.54
N ALA A 160 -11.13 -2.47 -16.08
CA ALA A 160 -11.57 -1.33 -15.28
C ALA A 160 -12.79 -1.69 -14.42
N ARG A 161 -12.78 -1.26 -13.15
CA ARG A 161 -13.85 -1.52 -12.18
C ARG A 161 -14.35 -0.20 -11.60
N PRO A 162 -15.28 0.52 -12.26
CA PRO A 162 -15.75 1.84 -11.82
C PRO A 162 -16.26 1.86 -10.38
N GLU A 163 -17.04 0.86 -9.97
CA GLU A 163 -17.53 0.75 -8.59
C GLU A 163 -16.40 0.59 -7.55
N ARG A 164 -15.33 -0.12 -7.91
CA ARG A 164 -14.15 -0.27 -7.05
C ARG A 164 -13.37 1.05 -6.96
N LEU A 165 -13.25 1.78 -8.07
CA LEU A 165 -12.64 3.11 -8.11
C LEU A 165 -13.41 4.09 -7.20
N ASP A 166 -14.74 4.13 -7.30
CA ASP A 166 -15.58 4.99 -6.48
C ASP A 166 -15.44 4.67 -4.99
N TYR A 167 -15.45 3.38 -4.64
CA TYR A 167 -15.21 2.93 -3.27
C TYR A 167 -13.84 3.41 -2.75
N LEU A 168 -12.78 3.20 -3.53
CA LEU A 168 -11.42 3.59 -3.15
C LEU A 168 -11.28 5.10 -3.03
N HIS A 169 -11.94 5.86 -3.90
CA HIS A 169 -11.95 7.31 -3.85
C HIS A 169 -12.64 7.83 -2.59
N GLN A 170 -13.81 7.28 -2.24
CA GLN A 170 -14.49 7.62 -0.98
C GLN A 170 -13.66 7.22 0.25
N TYR A 171 -13.01 6.07 0.21
CA TYR A 171 -12.13 5.61 1.27
C TYR A 171 -10.94 6.58 1.45
N PHE A 172 -10.32 7.00 0.35
CA PHE A 172 -9.25 7.98 0.34
C PHE A 172 -9.69 9.31 0.96
N LEU A 173 -10.79 9.90 0.49
CA LEU A 173 -11.28 11.20 0.96
C LEU A 173 -11.63 11.17 2.47
N LYS A 174 -12.27 10.11 2.95
CA LYS A 174 -12.58 9.95 4.39
C LYS A 174 -11.33 9.78 5.24
N SER A 175 -10.33 9.05 4.73
CA SER A 175 -9.04 8.89 5.42
C SER A 175 -8.28 10.22 5.46
N LEU A 176 -8.28 10.97 4.36
CA LEU A 176 -7.65 12.30 4.26
C LEU A 176 -8.29 13.31 5.23
N ALA A 177 -9.62 13.36 5.30
CA ALA A 177 -10.34 14.23 6.23
C ALA A 177 -9.97 13.93 7.70
N THR A 178 -9.76 12.65 8.03
CA THR A 178 -9.30 12.23 9.36
C THR A 178 -7.90 12.77 9.66
N LEU A 179 -6.99 12.75 8.69
CA LEU A 179 -5.63 13.29 8.84
C LEU A 179 -5.63 14.82 8.97
N GLN A 180 -6.43 15.51 8.17
CA GLN A 180 -6.55 16.98 8.22
C GLN A 180 -7.06 17.48 9.58
N ALA A 181 -7.92 16.68 10.25
CA ALA A 181 -8.40 16.99 11.59
C ALA A 181 -7.41 16.61 12.70
N SER A 182 -6.35 15.84 12.40
CA SER A 182 -5.42 15.35 13.41
C SER A 182 -4.37 16.40 13.79
N ALA A 183 -4.29 16.71 15.09
CA ALA A 183 -3.22 17.53 15.66
C ALA A 183 -1.93 16.73 15.93
N GLU A 184 -1.95 15.42 15.69
CA GLU A 184 -0.91 14.48 16.12
C GLU A 184 0.05 14.07 14.99
N LEU A 185 -0.01 14.76 13.85
CA LEU A 185 0.93 14.57 12.74
C LEU A 185 2.26 15.28 13.02
N SER A 186 3.36 14.62 12.64
CA SER A 186 4.66 15.28 12.56
C SER A 186 4.74 16.24 11.36
N GLU A 187 5.82 17.00 11.23
CA GLU A 187 5.99 17.91 10.08
C GLU A 187 5.99 17.19 8.73
N ILE A 188 6.61 16.00 8.65
CA ILE A 188 6.54 15.19 7.42
C ILE A 188 5.13 14.63 7.20
N GLY A 189 4.40 14.24 8.26
CA GLY A 189 3.03 13.76 8.17
C GLY A 189 2.09 14.85 7.65
N LYS A 190 2.24 16.09 8.12
CA LYS A 190 1.53 17.27 7.62
C LYS A 190 1.87 17.54 6.16
N LEU A 191 3.14 17.49 5.78
CA LEU A 191 3.58 17.70 4.39
C LEU A 191 3.00 16.65 3.44
N ILE A 192 2.98 15.37 3.83
CA ILE A 192 2.37 14.31 3.02
C ILE A 192 0.86 14.58 2.90
N THR A 193 0.20 14.89 4.01
CA THR A 193 -1.25 15.18 4.05
C THR A 193 -1.61 16.36 3.15
N SER A 194 -0.82 17.44 3.14
CA SER A 194 -1.07 18.60 2.26
C SER A 194 -0.89 18.26 0.77
N ARG A 195 0.06 17.38 0.44
CA ARG A 195 0.24 16.91 -0.95
C ARG A 195 -0.92 16.02 -1.40
N LEU A 196 -1.44 15.18 -0.51
CA LEU A 196 -2.62 14.36 -0.78
C LEU A 196 -3.86 15.23 -0.99
N ASP A 197 -4.01 16.31 -0.23
CA ASP A 197 -5.09 17.27 -0.38
C ASP A 197 -5.05 18.01 -1.73
N ALA A 198 -3.87 18.49 -2.13
CA ALA A 198 -3.67 19.08 -3.45
C ALA A 198 -4.03 18.09 -4.57
N PHE A 199 -3.56 16.84 -4.47
CA PHE A 199 -3.90 15.80 -5.44
C PHE A 199 -5.41 15.50 -5.49
N SER A 200 -6.09 15.49 -4.34
CA SER A 200 -7.54 15.27 -4.27
C SER A 200 -8.33 16.36 -5.00
N SER A 201 -7.85 17.60 -4.96
CA SER A 201 -8.46 18.73 -5.67
C SER A 201 -8.37 18.52 -7.18
N ASP A 202 -7.22 18.09 -7.68
CA ASP A 202 -6.98 17.84 -9.11
C ASP A 202 -7.87 16.69 -9.65
N LEU A 203 -8.08 15.63 -8.86
CA LEU A 203 -8.97 14.51 -9.20
C LEU A 203 -10.43 14.95 -9.41
N THR A 204 -10.90 15.92 -8.63
CA THR A 204 -12.28 16.43 -8.73
C THR A 204 -12.48 17.38 -9.91
N THR A 205 -11.41 18.04 -10.38
CA THR A 205 -11.50 18.93 -11.55
C THR A 205 -11.51 18.18 -12.88
N ASP A 206 -10.82 17.05 -12.99
CA ASP A 206 -10.82 16.23 -14.21
C ASP A 206 -12.13 15.46 -14.42
N THR A 207 -12.86 15.15 -13.35
CA THR A 207 -14.17 14.47 -13.42
C THR A 207 -15.32 15.39 -13.84
N ALA A 208 -15.13 16.71 -13.80
CA ALA A 208 -16.13 17.71 -14.20
C ALA A 208 -16.03 18.14 -15.68
N GLN A 209 -15.05 17.63 -16.44
CA GLN A 209 -14.82 17.97 -17.86
C GLN A 209 -14.97 16.78 -18.82
N GLY A 210 -15.53 15.65 -18.35
CA GLY A 210 -15.85 14.47 -19.16
C GLY A 210 -17.30 14.41 -19.63
#